data_AF-A0A351IUA7-F1
#
_entry.id   AF-A0A351IUA7-F1
#
_cell.length_a   1.000
_cell.length_b   1.000
_cell.length_c   1.000
_cell.angle_alpha   90.00
_cell.angle_beta   90.00
_cell.angle_gamma   90.00
#
_symmetry.space_group_name_H-M   'P 1'
#
loop_
_entity.id
_entity.type
_entity.pdbx_description
1 polymer ?
#
loop_
_entity_poly.entity_id
_entity_poly.type
_entity_poly.pdbx_seq_one_letter_code
_entity_poly.pdbx_strand_id
1 'polypeptide(L)'
;MDRPYVLGVDLDGVCGDYTAAFRSVVATELGVEESSLPLERSWDFFEWGLSSDEFERLHHLAVSEHRMLRWMPVIAGAAEALWRLSDAGVWIRVITHRLYVNWGHATAIADTVEWLDRVRIPYRDICFMGDKPEVGADLYIDDAPH
;
A
#
# COMPACT_ATOMS: atom_id res chain seq x y z
N MET A 1 6.33 28.60 17.72
CA MET A 1 7.07 27.38 17.35
C MET A 1 6.73 27.10 15.91
N ASP A 2 7.74 26.95 15.05
CA ASP A 2 7.50 26.55 13.67
C ASP A 2 6.96 25.12 13.66
N ARG A 3 5.95 24.87 12.84
CA ARG A 3 5.35 23.54 12.69
C ARG A 3 6.39 22.60 12.04
N PRO A 4 6.43 21.31 12.42
CA PRO A 4 7.35 20.36 11.78
C PRO A 4 7.03 20.24 10.28
N TYR A 5 8.06 19.94 9.48
CA TYR A 5 7.88 19.61 8.08
C TYR A 5 7.19 18.24 7.96
N VAL A 6 6.06 18.18 7.27
CA VAL A 6 5.22 16.98 7.15
C VAL A 6 5.46 16.32 5.80
N LEU A 7 5.97 15.08 5.84
CA LEU A 7 6.04 14.22 4.67
C LEU A 7 4.84 13.26 4.67
N GLY A 8 3.96 13.42 3.69
CA GLY A 8 2.89 12.49 3.37
C GLY A 8 3.44 11.34 2.53
N VAL A 9 3.20 10.10 2.96
CA VAL A 9 3.76 8.91 2.32
C VAL A 9 2.66 7.88 2.10
N ASP A 10 2.47 7.44 0.86
CA ASP A 10 1.63 6.28 0.58
C ASP A 10 2.31 4.96 0.95
N LEU A 11 1.52 3.89 1.01
CA LEU A 11 2.01 2.55 1.28
C LEU A 11 2.18 1.74 0.01
N ASP A 12 1.12 1.57 -0.79
CA ASP A 12 1.18 0.69 -1.95
C ASP A 12 2.10 1.28 -3.01
N GLY A 13 3.03 0.48 -3.55
CA GLY A 13 3.97 0.96 -4.57
C GLY A 13 5.05 1.93 -4.06
N VAL A 14 4.96 2.41 -2.82
CA VAL A 14 5.92 3.33 -2.19
C VAL A 14 6.69 2.68 -1.03
N CYS A 15 5.99 2.11 -0.05
CA CYS A 15 6.59 1.42 1.08
C CYS A 15 6.42 -0.09 1.00
N GLY A 16 5.25 -0.56 0.55
CA GLY A 16 4.89 -1.95 0.36
C GLY A 16 4.87 -2.30 -1.12
N ASP A 17 5.47 -3.44 -1.45
CA ASP A 17 5.42 -4.02 -2.79
C ASP A 17 4.07 -4.72 -3.00
N TYR A 18 3.06 -3.87 -3.19
CA TYR A 18 1.68 -4.29 -3.43
C TYR A 18 1.58 -5.17 -4.68
N THR A 19 2.32 -4.82 -5.74
CA THR A 19 2.34 -5.56 -7.00
C THR A 19 2.86 -6.98 -6.79
N ALA A 20 3.98 -7.19 -6.09
CA ALA A 20 4.48 -8.52 -5.81
C ALA A 20 3.51 -9.34 -4.94
N ALA A 21 2.92 -8.72 -3.92
CA ALA A 21 1.96 -9.39 -3.05
C ALA A 21 0.70 -9.84 -3.82
N PHE A 22 0.13 -8.93 -4.62
CA PHE A 22 -1.07 -9.22 -5.40
C PHE A 22 -0.80 -10.26 -6.48
N ARG A 23 0.38 -10.20 -7.12
CA ARG A 23 0.83 -11.19 -8.09
C ARG A 23 0.87 -12.60 -7.52
N SER A 24 1.34 -12.75 -6.28
CA SER A 24 1.39 -14.06 -5.60
C SER A 24 -0.03 -14.61 -5.33
N VAL A 25 -0.96 -13.74 -4.91
CA VAL A 25 -2.37 -14.11 -4.73
C VAL A 25 -3.01 -14.52 -6.06
N VAL A 26 -2.84 -13.71 -7.12
CA VAL A 26 -3.41 -14.00 -8.44
C VAL A 26 -2.86 -15.31 -9.02
N ALA A 27 -1.55 -15.53 -8.91
CA ALA A 27 -0.93 -16.78 -9.36
C ALA A 27 -1.52 -18.00 -8.63
N THR A 28 -1.71 -17.89 -7.32
CA THR A 28 -2.32 -18.94 -6.48
C THR A 28 -3.77 -19.21 -6.88
N GLU A 29 -4.59 -18.16 -7.03
CA GLU A 29 -6.02 -18.28 -7.33
C GLU A 29 -6.29 -18.78 -8.76
N LEU A 30 -5.41 -18.45 -9.71
CA LEU A 30 -5.54 -18.91 -11.10
C LEU A 30 -4.79 -20.23 -11.38
N GLY A 31 -3.99 -20.72 -10.44
CA GLY A 31 -3.17 -21.92 -10.62
C GLY A 31 -2.11 -21.76 -11.71
N VAL A 32 -1.53 -20.56 -11.85
CA VAL A 32 -0.48 -20.24 -12.82
C VAL A 32 0.84 -19.94 -12.12
N GLU A 33 1.93 -20.04 -12.86
CA GLU A 33 3.25 -19.66 -12.34
C GLU A 33 3.33 -18.14 -12.15
N GLU A 34 3.86 -17.65 -11.02
CA GLU A 34 4.00 -16.20 -10.81
C GLU A 34 4.79 -15.54 -11.95
N SER A 35 5.81 -16.22 -12.49
CA SER A 35 6.62 -15.73 -13.62
C SER A 35 5.82 -15.46 -14.90
N SER A 36 4.63 -16.03 -15.06
CA SER A 36 3.77 -15.73 -16.22
C SER A 36 3.02 -14.40 -16.08
N LEU A 37 3.00 -13.81 -14.88
CA LEU A 37 2.42 -12.50 -14.61
C LEU A 37 3.52 -11.42 -14.71
N PRO A 38 3.50 -10.52 -15.70
CA PRO A 38 4.52 -9.48 -15.85
C PRO A 38 4.52 -8.48 -14.68
N LEU A 39 5.70 -7.91 -14.38
CA LEU A 39 5.85 -6.86 -13.35
C LEU A 39 5.49 -5.46 -13.89
N GLU A 40 5.70 -5.23 -15.18
CA GLU A 40 5.19 -4.04 -15.85
C GLU A 40 3.67 -4.17 -15.95
N ARG A 41 2.96 -3.28 -15.25
CA ARG A 41 1.52 -3.35 -15.05
C ARG A 41 0.89 -1.97 -15.02
N SER A 42 -0.35 -1.92 -15.49
CA SER A 42 -1.27 -0.81 -15.29
C SER A 42 -1.95 -0.93 -13.92
N TRP A 43 -2.64 0.13 -13.48
CA TRP A 43 -3.35 0.15 -12.20
C TRP A 43 -4.44 -0.91 -12.06
N ASP A 44 -5.02 -1.32 -13.17
CA ASP A 44 -6.05 -2.35 -13.29
C ASP A 44 -5.50 -3.75 -13.57
N PHE A 45 -4.18 -3.89 -13.72
CA PHE A 45 -3.49 -5.16 -13.99
C PHE A 45 -4.00 -5.87 -15.26
N PHE A 46 -4.48 -5.12 -16.26
CA PHE A 46 -4.98 -5.69 -17.51
C PHE A 46 -3.94 -6.58 -18.23
N GLU A 47 -2.64 -6.34 -18.03
CA GLU A 47 -1.54 -7.14 -18.59
C GLU A 47 -1.55 -8.60 -18.12
N TRP A 48 -2.25 -8.89 -17.02
CA TRP A 48 -2.42 -10.25 -16.50
C TRP A 48 -3.58 -10.99 -17.16
N GLY A 49 -4.27 -10.36 -18.11
CA GLY A 49 -5.42 -10.93 -18.80
C GLY A 49 -6.70 -10.96 -17.96
N LEU A 50 -6.75 -10.17 -16.88
CA LEU A 50 -7.91 -10.07 -16.02
C LEU A 50 -8.96 -9.14 -16.62
N SER A 51 -10.22 -9.58 -16.68
CA SER A 51 -11.34 -8.64 -16.82
C SER A 51 -11.49 -7.78 -15.55
N SER A 52 -12.22 -6.66 -15.65
CA SER A 52 -12.47 -5.80 -14.49
C SER A 52 -13.18 -6.55 -13.35
N ASP A 53 -14.12 -7.43 -13.68
CA ASP A 53 -14.84 -8.25 -12.69
C ASP A 53 -13.92 -9.27 -12.02
N GLU A 54 -12.99 -9.88 -12.78
CA GLU A 54 -11.98 -10.79 -12.22
C GLU A 54 -10.99 -10.06 -11.33
N PHE A 55 -10.55 -8.86 -11.75
CA PHE A 55 -9.71 -8.01 -10.92
C PHE A 55 -10.42 -7.67 -9.61
N GLU A 56 -11.65 -7.19 -9.63
CA GLU A 56 -12.40 -6.84 -8.42
C GLU A 56 -12.57 -8.05 -7.48
N ARG A 57 -12.90 -9.22 -8.05
CA ARG A 57 -13.03 -10.47 -7.29
C ARG A 57 -11.72 -10.90 -6.65
N LEU A 58 -10.63 -10.94 -7.42
CA LEU A 58 -9.30 -11.35 -6.93
C LEU A 58 -8.75 -10.35 -5.93
N HIS A 59 -8.97 -9.06 -6.18
CA HIS A 59 -8.63 -7.99 -5.27
C HIS A 59 -9.37 -8.17 -3.92
N HIS A 60 -10.68 -8.42 -3.95
CA HIS A 60 -11.45 -8.68 -2.74
C HIS A 60 -10.87 -9.87 -1.97
N LEU A 61 -10.61 -11.01 -2.65
CA LEU A 61 -9.98 -12.19 -2.04
C LEU A 61 -8.61 -11.89 -1.43
N ALA A 62 -7.78 -11.10 -2.13
CA ALA A 62 -6.47 -10.71 -1.67
C ALA A 62 -6.54 -9.98 -0.32
N VAL A 63 -7.48 -9.05 -0.16
CA VAL A 63 -7.65 -8.29 1.07
C VAL A 63 -8.37 -9.09 2.15
N SER A 64 -9.46 -9.81 1.83
CA SER A 64 -10.31 -10.46 2.83
C SER A 64 -9.78 -11.80 3.31
N GLU A 65 -9.44 -12.70 2.38
CA GLU A 65 -9.07 -14.09 2.68
C GLU A 65 -7.57 -14.25 2.82
N HIS A 66 -6.80 -13.73 1.86
CA HIS A 66 -5.34 -13.83 1.87
C HIS A 66 -4.70 -12.84 2.83
N ARG A 67 -5.44 -11.85 3.35
CA ARG A 67 -4.94 -10.83 4.28
C ARG A 67 -3.67 -10.16 3.76
N MET A 68 -3.63 -9.88 2.45
CA MET A 68 -2.43 -9.44 1.73
C MET A 68 -1.77 -8.20 2.35
N LEU A 69 -2.60 -7.25 2.81
CA LEU A 69 -2.14 -6.03 3.47
C LEU A 69 -1.34 -6.31 4.74
N ARG A 70 -1.57 -7.46 5.37
CA ARG A 70 -0.85 -7.88 6.56
C ARG A 70 0.56 -8.30 6.23
N TRP A 71 0.87 -8.82 5.03
CA TRP A 71 2.16 -9.50 4.76
C TRP A 71 2.92 -9.01 3.52
N MET A 72 2.39 -8.06 2.75
CA MET A 72 3.04 -7.57 1.53
C MET A 72 4.53 -7.26 1.74
N PRO A 73 5.43 -7.57 0.80
CA PRO A 73 6.86 -7.28 0.96
C PRO A 73 7.11 -5.78 1.14
N VAL A 74 8.21 -5.42 1.79
CA VAL A 74 8.62 -4.02 1.94
C VAL A 74 9.52 -3.66 0.76
N ILE A 75 9.30 -2.49 0.17
CA ILE A 75 10.20 -1.95 -0.84
C ILE A 75 11.56 -1.66 -0.21
N ALA A 76 12.63 -2.14 -0.86
CA ALA A 76 13.98 -2.07 -0.33
C ALA A 76 14.37 -0.62 0.01
N GLY A 77 14.81 -0.41 1.26
CA GLY A 77 15.24 0.90 1.76
C GLY A 77 14.12 1.84 2.23
N ALA A 78 12.84 1.52 2.02
CA ALA A 78 11.73 2.40 2.40
C ALA A 78 11.72 2.72 3.91
N ALA A 79 11.74 1.69 4.76
CA ALA A 79 11.76 1.89 6.22
C ALA A 79 13.01 2.65 6.69
N GLU A 80 14.19 2.33 6.15
CA GLU A 80 15.46 3.01 6.49
C GLU A 80 15.40 4.50 6.14
N ALA A 81 14.94 4.83 4.93
CA ALA A 81 14.83 6.22 4.48
C ALA A 81 13.87 7.03 5.37
N LEU A 82 12.71 6.44 5.72
CA LEU A 82 11.73 7.10 6.59
C LEU A 82 12.25 7.29 8.02
N TRP A 83 13.04 6.34 8.56
CA TRP A 83 13.71 6.53 9.85
C TRP A 83 14.71 7.67 9.80
N ARG A 84 15.57 7.73 8.77
CA ARG A 84 16.55 8.82 8.62
C ARG A 84 15.88 10.19 8.54
N LEU A 85 14.72 10.29 7.87
CA LEU A 85 13.93 11.52 7.82
C LEU A 85 13.28 11.84 9.17
N SER A 86 12.70 10.84 9.83
CA SER A 86 12.15 10.97 11.19
C SER A 86 13.20 11.47 12.19
N ASP A 87 14.40 10.89 12.16
CA ASP A 87 15.51 11.26 13.06
C ASP A 87 16.02 12.68 12.78
N ALA A 88 15.87 13.18 11.55
CA ALA A 88 16.12 14.56 11.17
C ALA A 88 14.98 15.53 11.57
N GLY A 89 13.92 15.04 12.21
CA GLY A 89 12.79 15.85 12.68
C GLY A 89 11.64 16.01 11.68
N VAL A 90 11.64 15.25 10.57
CA VAL A 90 10.50 15.21 9.63
C VAL A 90 9.34 14.44 10.25
N TRP A 91 8.15 15.02 10.16
CA TRP A 91 6.92 14.38 10.60
C TRP A 91 6.39 13.45 9.50
N ILE A 92 6.50 12.15 9.71
CA ILE A 92 6.02 11.14 8.76
C ILE A 92 4.52 10.88 8.99
N ARG A 93 3.72 11.20 7.97
CA ARG A 93 2.27 10.97 7.89
C ARG A 93 2.01 9.90 6.84
N VAL A 94 1.47 8.76 7.27
CA VAL A 94 1.05 7.72 6.33
C VAL A 94 -0.32 8.07 5.77
N ILE A 95 -0.49 8.01 4.45
CA ILE A 95 -1.75 8.35 3.77
C ILE A 95 -2.03 7.28 2.75
N THR A 96 -3.03 6.44 3.01
CA THR A 96 -3.29 5.28 2.15
C THR A 96 -4.78 5.07 1.93
N HIS A 97 -5.14 4.61 0.74
CA HIS A 97 -6.52 4.33 0.41
C HIS A 97 -6.86 2.87 0.71
N ARG A 98 -7.54 2.61 1.82
CA ARG A 98 -7.90 1.24 2.29
C ARG A 98 -9.41 0.98 2.40
N LEU A 99 -10.24 2.00 2.20
CA LEU A 99 -11.67 1.98 2.53
C LEU A 99 -12.56 1.92 1.28
N TYR A 100 -12.17 1.13 0.29
CA TYR A 100 -12.90 1.00 -0.98
C TYR A 100 -13.74 -0.29 -1.08
N VAL A 101 -13.53 -1.26 -0.17
CA VAL A 101 -14.38 -2.46 -0.06
C VAL A 101 -15.29 -2.35 1.16
N ASN A 102 -16.59 -2.18 0.92
CA ASN A 102 -17.60 -2.15 1.97
C ASN A 102 -17.47 -3.38 2.88
N TRP A 103 -17.61 -3.17 4.20
CA TRP A 103 -17.55 -4.21 5.23
C TRP A 103 -16.16 -4.85 5.44
N GLY A 104 -15.17 -4.55 4.59
CA GLY A 104 -13.77 -4.99 4.74
C GLY A 104 -12.89 -4.06 5.56
N HIS A 105 -13.40 -2.88 5.95
CA HIS A 105 -12.60 -1.80 6.55
C HIS A 105 -11.85 -2.21 7.83
N ALA A 106 -12.51 -2.95 8.73
CA ALA A 106 -11.89 -3.38 9.98
C ALA A 106 -10.67 -4.28 9.73
N THR A 107 -10.80 -5.21 8.78
CA THR A 107 -9.70 -6.08 8.34
C THR A 107 -8.59 -5.27 7.70
N ALA A 108 -8.91 -4.40 6.74
CA ALA A 108 -7.90 -3.64 6.01
C ALA A 108 -7.10 -2.70 6.92
N ILE A 109 -7.78 -2.03 7.87
CA ILE A 109 -7.13 -1.16 8.87
C ILE A 109 -6.23 -1.99 9.78
N ALA A 110 -6.75 -3.08 10.37
CA ALA A 110 -6.00 -3.92 11.30
C ALA A 110 -4.75 -4.53 10.65
N ASP A 111 -4.89 -5.06 9.44
CA ASP A 111 -3.78 -5.62 8.67
C ASP A 111 -2.72 -4.57 8.34
N THR A 112 -3.15 -3.37 7.95
CA THR A 112 -2.24 -2.26 7.62
C THR A 112 -1.40 -1.86 8.84
N VAL A 113 -2.02 -1.66 10.00
CA VAL A 113 -1.28 -1.25 11.20
C VAL A 113 -0.39 -2.37 11.73
N GLU A 114 -0.85 -3.63 11.68
CA GLU A 114 -0.02 -4.77 12.06
C GLU A 114 1.19 -4.93 11.12
N TRP A 115 0.99 -4.71 9.83
CA TRP A 115 2.07 -4.70 8.85
C TRP A 115 3.09 -3.61 9.19
N LEU A 116 2.66 -2.37 9.42
CA LEU A 116 3.53 -1.23 9.78
C LEU A 116 4.37 -1.53 11.04
N ASP A 117 3.75 -2.11 12.07
CA ASP A 117 4.43 -2.51 13.30
C ASP A 117 5.49 -3.59 13.04
N ARG A 118 5.14 -4.63 12.26
CA ARG A 118 6.07 -5.72 11.95
C ARG A 118 7.27 -5.24 11.14
N VAL A 119 7.03 -4.38 10.14
CA VAL A 119 8.07 -3.90 9.23
C VAL A 119 8.82 -2.68 9.77
N ARG A 120 8.38 -2.16 10.93
CA ARG A 120 8.99 -1.02 11.64
C ARG A 120 9.08 0.24 10.79
N ILE A 121 8.01 0.60 10.10
CA ILE A 121 7.92 1.89 9.40
C ILE A 121 7.53 2.97 10.42
N PRO A 122 8.27 4.08 10.52
CA PRO A 122 7.94 5.14 11.47
C PRO A 122 6.81 6.02 10.92
N TYR A 123 5.79 6.29 11.74
CA TYR A 123 4.73 7.24 11.43
C TYR A 123 4.19 7.88 12.71
N ARG A 124 3.66 9.11 12.60
CA ARG A 124 3.08 9.87 13.74
C ARG A 124 1.57 9.95 13.65
N ASP A 125 1.05 9.87 12.44
CA ASP A 125 -0.36 9.72 12.16
C ASP A 125 -0.54 8.90 10.87
N ILE A 126 -1.72 8.34 10.74
CA ILE A 126 -2.15 7.54 9.61
C ILE A 126 -3.54 8.01 9.18
N CYS A 127 -3.70 8.29 7.89
CA CYS A 127 -4.94 8.74 7.27
C CYS A 127 -5.41 7.66 6.28
N PHE A 128 -6.60 7.11 6.53
CA PHE A 128 -7.26 6.18 5.62
C PHE A 128 -8.23 6.94 4.73
N MET A 129 -7.79 7.37 3.55
CA MET A 129 -8.63 8.15 2.63
C MET A 129 -8.12 8.09 1.18
N GLY A 130 -9.05 8.23 0.24
CA GLY A 130 -8.73 8.28 -1.19
C GLY A 130 -8.29 9.66 -1.68
N ASP A 131 -8.83 10.74 -1.10
CA ASP A 131 -8.52 12.12 -1.52
C ASP A 131 -7.28 12.67 -0.80
N LYS A 132 -6.10 12.23 -1.26
CA LYS A 132 -4.81 12.46 -0.58
C LYS A 132 -4.41 13.95 -0.43
N PRO A 133 -4.68 14.88 -1.37
CA PRO A 133 -4.27 16.29 -1.23
C PRO A 133 -4.83 17.04 0.00
N GLU A 134 -5.92 16.56 0.60
CA GLU A 134 -6.62 17.28 1.68
C GLU A 134 -5.97 17.17 3.06
N VAL A 135 -4.94 16.34 3.24
CA VAL A 135 -4.36 16.05 4.58
C VAL A 135 -3.24 16.99 5.00
N GLY A 136 -2.94 18.05 4.25
CA GLY A 136 -2.05 19.12 4.70
C GLY A 136 -0.60 18.68 4.98
N ALA A 137 -0.04 17.79 4.16
CA ALA A 137 1.40 17.54 4.13
C ALA A 137 2.14 18.59 3.28
N ASP A 138 3.43 18.80 3.57
CA ASP A 138 4.29 19.73 2.83
C ASP A 138 4.83 19.11 1.53
N LEU A 139 4.96 17.78 1.50
CA LEU A 139 5.34 16.98 0.34
C LEU A 139 4.63 15.62 0.40
N TYR A 140 4.28 15.10 -0.76
CA TYR A 140 3.66 13.78 -0.92
C TYR A 140 4.59 12.88 -1.74
N ILE A 141 4.74 11.63 -1.30
CA ILE A 141 5.35 10.55 -2.08
C ILE A 141 4.26 9.51 -2.35
N ASP A 142 3.96 9.32 -3.62
CA ASP A 142 2.86 8.54 -4.14
C ASP A 142 3.28 7.93 -5.48
N ASP A 143 2.85 6.71 -5.78
CA ASP A 143 3.07 6.08 -7.08
C ASP A 143 1.93 6.39 -8.07
N ALA A 144 0.82 6.95 -7.61
CA ALA A 144 -0.29 7.36 -8.47
C ALA A 144 0.11 8.51 -9.43
N PRO A 145 -0.22 8.43 -10.73
CA PRO A 145 -0.03 9.52 -11.67
C PRO A 145 -1.07 10.62 -11.37
N HIS A 146 -0.64 11.66 -10.66
CA HIS A 146 -1.45 12.85 -10.35
C HIS A 146 -1.47 13.86 -11.50
#